data_AF-A0A529F932-F1
#
_entry.id   AF-A0A529F932-F1
#
_cell.length_a   1.000
_cell.length_b   1.000
_cell.length_c   1.000
_cell.angle_alpha   90.00
_cell.angle_beta   90.00
_cell.angle_gamma   90.00
#
_symmetry.space_group_name_H-M   'P 1'
#
loop_
_entity.id
_entity.type
_entity.pdbx_description
1 polymer ?
#
loop_
_entity_poly.entity_id
_entity_poly.type
_entity_poly.pdbx_seq_one_letter_code
_entity_poly.pdbx_strand_id
1 'polypeptide(L)'
;GAAQAYQESLSIKKELAGHEPERDDLQRELTISYDEIAGLARAAGRLDDAQAAYEESLRIRLALAAKQPDNAERQRDVSVSHDTIGDLKR
;
A
#
# COMPACT_ATOMS: atom_id res chain seq x y z
N GLY A 1 5.27 -19.06 7.66
CA GLY A 1 5.38 -18.05 8.76
C GLY A 1 4.62 -16.79 8.38
N ALA A 2 4.49 -15.79 9.26
CA ALA A 2 3.68 -14.59 9.01
C ALA A 2 3.99 -13.93 7.65
N ALA A 3 5.27 -13.72 7.32
CA ALA A 3 5.68 -13.13 6.04
C ALA A 3 5.16 -13.89 4.80
N GLN A 4 5.13 -15.23 4.85
CA GLN A 4 4.62 -16.04 3.75
C GLN A 4 3.10 -15.90 3.59
N ALA A 5 2.35 -15.89 4.69
CA ALA A 5 0.90 -15.70 4.66
C ALA A 5 0.52 -14.32 4.06
N TYR A 6 1.28 -13.27 4.41
CA TYR A 6 1.08 -11.95 3.80
C TYR A 6 1.45 -11.91 2.32
N GLN A 7 2.52 -12.59 1.89
CA GLN A 7 2.87 -12.68 0.47
C GLN A 7 1.81 -13.41 -0.37
N GLU A 8 1.26 -14.51 0.15
CA GLU A 8 0.16 -15.24 -0.48
C GLU A 8 -1.10 -14.36 -0.58
N SER A 9 -1.45 -13.66 0.52
CA SER A 9 -2.58 -12.71 0.53
C SER A 9 -2.38 -11.56 -0.47
N LEU A 10 -1.16 -11.00 -0.54
CA LEU A 10 -0.82 -9.96 -1.51
C LEU A 10 -1.00 -10.46 -2.94
N SER A 11 -0.55 -11.67 -3.26
CA SER A 11 -0.70 -12.25 -4.61
C SER A 11 -2.16 -12.33 -5.02
N ILE A 12 -3.03 -12.84 -4.14
CA ILE A 12 -4.47 -12.95 -4.41
C ILE A 12 -5.11 -11.57 -4.60
N LYS A 13 -4.83 -10.63 -3.71
CA LYS A 13 -5.39 -9.27 -3.80
C LYS A 13 -4.90 -8.52 -5.04
N LYS A 14 -3.64 -8.75 -5.44
CA LYS A 14 -3.07 -8.15 -6.66
C LYS A 14 -3.76 -8.68 -7.91
N GLU A 15 -4.03 -9.97 -7.98
CA GLU A 15 -4.78 -10.58 -9.09
C GLU A 15 -6.21 -10.02 -9.14
N LEU A 16 -6.91 -10.03 -8.00
CA LEU A 16 -8.30 -9.56 -7.89
C LEU A 16 -8.44 -8.08 -8.27
N ALA A 17 -7.59 -7.22 -7.71
CA ALA A 17 -7.55 -5.79 -8.04
C ALA A 17 -7.10 -5.53 -9.49
N GLY A 18 -6.33 -6.42 -10.10
CA GLY A 18 -5.92 -6.35 -11.50
C GLY A 18 -7.06 -6.71 -12.48
N HIS A 19 -7.91 -7.67 -12.12
CA HIS A 19 -9.10 -8.03 -12.90
C HIS A 19 -10.21 -6.99 -12.78
N GLU A 20 -10.32 -6.31 -11.64
CA GLU A 20 -11.35 -5.30 -11.38
C GLU A 20 -10.74 -3.94 -10.98
N PRO A 21 -10.05 -3.22 -11.89
CA PRO A 21 -9.35 -1.97 -11.55
C PRO A 21 -10.28 -0.81 -11.13
N GLU A 22 -11.56 -0.88 -11.50
CA GLU A 22 -12.57 0.13 -11.13
C GLU A 22 -13.17 -0.09 -9.73
N ARG A 23 -12.88 -1.21 -9.08
CA ARG A 23 -13.33 -1.50 -7.72
C ARG A 23 -12.39 -0.87 -6.70
N ASP A 24 -12.74 0.34 -6.29
CA ASP A 24 -11.97 1.11 -5.30
C ASP A 24 -11.77 0.37 -3.96
N ASP A 25 -12.71 -0.49 -3.57
CA ASP A 25 -12.61 -1.34 -2.37
C ASP A 25 -11.48 -2.38 -2.52
N LEU A 26 -11.37 -3.03 -3.67
CA LEU A 26 -10.29 -3.98 -3.97
C LEU A 26 -8.92 -3.27 -4.04
N GLN A 27 -8.87 -2.08 -4.64
CA GLN A 27 -7.65 -1.26 -4.63
C GLN A 27 -7.24 -0.88 -3.21
N ARG A 28 -8.20 -0.54 -2.34
CA ARG A 28 -7.94 -0.22 -0.93
C ARG A 28 -7.45 -1.44 -0.15
N GLU A 29 -8.03 -2.62 -0.37
CA GLU A 29 -7.55 -3.86 0.26
C GLU A 29 -6.12 -4.22 -0.16
N LEU A 30 -5.77 -3.98 -1.43
CA LEU A 30 -4.41 -4.18 -1.94
C LEU A 30 -3.42 -3.19 -1.29
N THR A 31 -3.83 -1.93 -1.12
CA THR A 31 -3.05 -0.89 -0.41
C THR A 31 -2.71 -1.34 1.01
N ILE A 32 -3.71 -1.84 1.76
CA ILE A 32 -3.51 -2.33 3.14
C ILE A 32 -2.50 -3.48 3.18
N SER A 33 -2.56 -4.43 2.25
CA SER A 33 -1.60 -5.54 2.23
C SER A 33 -0.17 -5.10 1.90
N TYR A 34 0.02 -4.08 1.07
CA TYR A 34 1.34 -3.48 0.88
C TYR A 34 1.86 -2.82 2.16
N ASP A 35 1.03 -2.09 2.90
CA ASP A 35 1.45 -1.48 4.18
C ASP A 35 1.83 -2.51 5.25
N GLU A 36 1.11 -3.63 5.33
CA GLU A 36 1.40 -4.72 6.27
C GLU A 36 2.76 -5.37 5.95
N ILE A 37 3.01 -5.65 4.68
CA ILE A 37 4.30 -6.19 4.21
C ILE A 37 5.42 -5.20 4.47
N ALA A 38 5.19 -3.92 4.20
CA ALA A 38 6.17 -2.86 4.46
C ALA A 38 6.51 -2.74 5.95
N GLY A 39 5.49 -2.79 6.83
CA GLY A 39 5.67 -2.77 8.28
C GLY A 39 6.47 -3.98 8.78
N LEU A 40 6.21 -5.18 8.25
CA LEU A 40 6.99 -6.38 8.59
C LEU A 40 8.43 -6.31 8.08
N ALA A 41 8.64 -5.82 6.87
CA ALA A 41 9.98 -5.63 6.31
C ALA A 41 10.78 -4.61 7.14
N ARG A 42 10.16 -3.49 7.53
CA ARG A 42 10.74 -2.48 8.43
C ARG A 42 11.11 -3.09 9.78
N ALA A 43 10.20 -3.85 10.40
CA ALA A 43 10.46 -4.53 11.67
C ALA A 43 11.60 -5.55 11.59
N ALA A 44 11.82 -6.15 10.41
CA ALA A 44 12.94 -7.04 10.13
C ALA A 44 14.24 -6.33 9.72
N GLY A 45 14.27 -5.00 9.70
CA GLY A 45 15.43 -4.20 9.26
C GLY A 45 15.69 -4.21 7.75
N ARG A 46 14.76 -4.74 6.95
CA ARG A 46 14.83 -4.76 5.48
C ARG A 46 14.22 -3.49 4.92
N LEU A 47 14.95 -2.38 5.04
CA LEU A 47 14.42 -1.04 4.74
C LEU A 47 14.10 -0.86 3.24
N ASP A 48 14.90 -1.43 2.34
CA ASP A 48 14.65 -1.36 0.90
C ASP A 48 13.35 -2.08 0.52
N ASP A 49 13.11 -3.27 1.08
CA ASP A 49 11.87 -4.03 0.88
C ASP A 49 10.66 -3.25 1.43
N ALA A 50 10.82 -2.61 2.59
CA ALA A 50 9.78 -1.80 3.20
C ALA A 50 9.44 -0.58 2.33
N GLN A 51 10.47 0.10 1.81
CA GLN A 51 10.30 1.25 0.94
C GLN A 51 9.56 0.86 -0.34
N ALA A 52 9.97 -0.21 -1.01
CA ALA A 52 9.32 -0.66 -2.24
C ALA A 52 7.83 -0.98 -2.02
N ALA A 53 7.48 -1.62 -0.90
CA ALA A 53 6.10 -1.92 -0.57
C ALA A 53 5.28 -0.65 -0.24
N TYR A 54 5.82 0.30 0.52
CA TYR A 54 5.14 1.58 0.76
C TYR A 54 4.97 2.40 -0.52
N GLU A 55 5.93 2.36 -1.46
CA GLU A 55 5.83 3.06 -2.74
C GLU A 55 4.72 2.49 -3.63
N GLU A 56 4.51 1.16 -3.66
CA GLU A 56 3.36 0.56 -4.34
C GLU A 56 2.03 0.95 -3.68
N SER A 57 1.97 0.95 -2.35
CA SER A 57 0.82 1.42 -1.60
C SER A 57 0.45 2.88 -1.93
N LEU A 58 1.46 3.76 -1.95
CA LEU A 58 1.31 5.17 -2.34
C LEU A 58 0.81 5.31 -3.78
N ARG A 59 1.33 4.51 -4.72
CA ARG A 59 0.89 4.54 -6.14
C ARG A 59 -0.61 4.29 -6.27
N ILE A 60 -1.15 3.33 -5.51
CA ILE A 60 -2.58 3.03 -5.52
C ILE A 60 -3.38 4.16 -4.85
N ARG A 61 -2.91 4.68 -3.70
CA ARG A 61 -3.55 5.82 -3.01
C ARG A 61 -3.63 7.05 -3.90
N LEU A 62 -2.59 7.34 -4.67
CA LEU A 62 -2.58 8.45 -5.64
C LEU A 62 -3.65 8.25 -6.73
N ALA A 63 -3.76 7.04 -7.28
CA ALA A 63 -4.79 6.73 -8.28
C ALA A 63 -6.21 6.88 -7.70
N LEU A 64 -6.42 6.40 -6.47
CA LEU A 64 -7.69 6.51 -5.75
C LEU A 64 -8.05 7.98 -5.42
N ALA A 65 -7.08 8.77 -4.96
CA ALA A 65 -7.28 10.19 -4.69
C ALA A 65 -7.57 10.99 -5.97
N ALA A 66 -6.96 10.63 -7.11
CA ALA A 66 -7.24 11.26 -8.40
C ALA A 66 -8.68 11.05 -8.87
N LYS A 67 -9.31 9.89 -8.55
CA LYS A 67 -10.73 9.64 -8.84
C LYS A 67 -11.68 10.50 -7.99
N GLN A 68 -11.25 10.93 -6.80
CA GLN A 68 -12.08 11.69 -5.85
C GLN A 68 -11.25 12.80 -5.18
N PRO A 69 -10.90 13.87 -5.91
CA PRO A 69 -9.98 14.89 -5.41
C PRO A 69 -10.48 15.61 -4.16
N ASP A 70 -11.80 15.79 -4.04
CA ASP A 70 -12.45 16.46 -2.89
C ASP A 70 -12.63 15.54 -1.67
N ASN A 71 -12.26 14.26 -1.78
CA ASN A 71 -12.36 13.32 -0.66
C ASN A 71 -11.17 13.52 0.29
N ALA A 72 -11.43 14.19 1.42
CA ALA A 72 -10.42 14.47 2.44
C ALA A 72 -9.76 13.22 3.03
N GLU A 73 -10.47 12.09 3.13
CA GLU A 73 -9.89 10.83 3.62
C GLU A 73 -8.81 10.33 2.65
N ARG A 74 -9.08 10.36 1.34
CA ARG A 74 -8.10 9.91 0.34
C ARG A 74 -6.88 10.83 0.26
N GLN A 75 -7.08 12.13 0.37
CA GLN A 75 -5.97 13.10 0.43
C GLN A 75 -5.12 12.87 1.69
N ARG A 76 -5.76 12.58 2.82
CA ARG A 76 -5.06 12.23 4.06
C ARG A 76 -4.24 10.95 3.91
N ASP A 77 -4.79 9.91 3.28
CA ASP A 77 -4.07 8.65 3.05
C ASP A 77 -2.80 8.84 2.20
N VAL A 78 -2.86 9.70 1.18
CA VAL A 78 -1.69 10.09 0.38
C VAL A 78 -0.67 10.84 1.22
N SER A 79 -1.10 11.83 2.01
CA SER A 79 -0.22 12.59 2.91
C SER A 79 0.52 11.69 3.88
N VAL A 80 -0.21 10.79 4.57
CA VAL A 80 0.38 9.85 5.54
C VAL A 80 1.39 8.90 4.88
N SER A 81 1.14 8.51 3.63
CA SER A 81 2.06 7.67 2.87
C SER A 81 3.38 8.37 2.57
N HIS A 82 3.33 9.65 2.19
CA HIS A 82 4.54 10.46 2.00
C HIS A 82 5.33 10.62 3.29
N ASP A 83 4.67 10.93 4.41
CA ASP A 83 5.32 11.05 5.72
C ASP A 83 5.98 9.73 6.13
N THR A 84 5.28 8.60 5.95
CA THR A 84 5.79 7.26 6.29
C THR A 84 7.05 6.91 5.50
N ILE A 85 7.07 7.19 4.19
CA ILE A 85 8.25 6.96 3.34
C ILE A 85 9.39 7.91 3.72
N GLY A 86 9.09 9.17 4.05
CA GLY A 86 10.07 10.13 4.54
C GLY A 86 10.72 9.67 5.85
N ASP A 87 9.91 9.23 6.81
CA ASP A 87 10.38 8.69 8.09
C ASP A 87 11.16 7.39 7.95
N LEU A 88 10.91 6.60 6.91
CA LEU A 88 11.70 5.39 6.64
C LEU A 88 13.10 5.72 6.11
N LYS A 89 13.26 6.85 5.41
CA LYS A 89 14.51 7.28 4.77
C LYS A 89 15.43 8.10 5.69
N ARG A 90 14.99 8.38 6.93
CA ARG A 90 15.72 9.25 7.87
C ARG A 90 16.79 8.53 8.69
#